data_AF-A0A0A8TR67-F1
#
_entry.id   AF-A0A0A8TR67-F1
#
_cell.length_a   1.000
_cell.length_b   1.000
_cell.length_c   1.000
_cell.angle_alpha   90.00
_cell.angle_beta   90.00
_cell.angle_gamma   90.00
#
_symmetry.space_group_name_H-M   'P 1'
#
loop_
_entity.id
_entity.type
_entity.pdbx_description
1 polymer ?
#
loop_
_entity_poly.entity_id
_entity_poly.type
_entity_poly.pdbx_seq_one_letter_code
_entity_poly.pdbx_strand_id
1 'polypeptide(L)'
;MMNAKVNNNIFDELRRSHDKQRKYAEQLIQTSGDTEERRNLFDALKNELFAHAVAEDRYFYIPLMMTDPGLNITRHALSEHHEMDELLEQLTETKFSHPSWLTTAKKLSEIVHHHLKEEEHSFFQQAGKILGEKEKKDLAKQYATEYQKYLNKDKDSLV
;
A
#
# COMPACT_ATOMS: atom_id res chain seq x y z
N MET A 1 30.01 -3.51 -17.40
CA MET A 1 30.13 -2.60 -16.24
C MET A 1 29.29 -3.19 -15.11
N MET A 2 29.77 -3.06 -13.87
CA MET A 2 29.41 -3.88 -12.71
C MET A 2 27.91 -3.85 -12.37
N ASN A 3 27.27 -5.02 -12.35
CA ASN A 3 25.99 -5.23 -11.65
C ASN A 3 26.29 -5.16 -10.15
N ALA A 4 26.18 -3.97 -9.56
CA ALA A 4 26.01 -3.88 -8.12
C ALA A 4 24.71 -4.62 -7.79
N LYS A 5 24.80 -5.79 -7.12
CA LYS A 5 23.64 -6.43 -6.50
C LYS A 5 23.02 -5.39 -5.57
N VAL A 6 21.93 -4.77 -6.00
CA VAL A 6 21.17 -3.86 -5.16
C VAL A 6 20.69 -4.71 -3.97
N ASN A 7 21.27 -4.45 -2.81
CA ASN A 7 21.11 -5.25 -1.61
C ASN A 7 19.86 -4.74 -0.87
N ASN A 8 18.72 -4.78 -1.55
CA ASN A 8 17.46 -4.22 -1.06
C ASN A 8 16.98 -4.95 0.20
N ASN A 9 16.51 -4.15 1.15
CA ASN A 9 15.79 -4.63 2.32
C ASN A 9 14.28 -4.35 2.17
N ILE A 10 13.47 -4.85 3.12
CA ILE A 10 12.01 -4.73 3.05
C ILE A 10 11.52 -3.27 2.97
N PHE A 11 12.19 -2.34 3.65
CA PHE A 11 11.84 -0.92 3.60
C PHE A 11 12.04 -0.33 2.20
N ASP A 12 13.03 -0.82 1.44
CA ASP A 12 13.27 -0.38 0.07
C ASP A 12 12.18 -0.87 -0.88
N GLU A 13 11.70 -2.11 -0.69
CA GLU A 13 10.61 -2.65 -1.52
C GLU A 13 9.25 -2.02 -1.17
N LEU A 14 8.97 -1.77 0.11
CA LEU A 14 7.76 -1.05 0.53
C LEU A 14 7.71 0.36 -0.08
N ARG A 15 8.79 1.15 0.04
CA ARG A 15 8.87 2.51 -0.55
C ARG A 15 8.61 2.53 -2.06
N ARG A 16 9.08 1.51 -2.79
CA ARG A 16 8.82 1.42 -4.24
C ARG A 16 7.34 1.26 -4.57
N SER A 17 6.59 0.54 -3.74
CA SER A 17 5.13 0.48 -3.85
C SER A 17 4.50 1.80 -3.40
N HIS A 18 4.97 2.41 -2.31
CA HIS A 18 4.46 3.68 -1.80
C HIS A 18 4.53 4.79 -2.85
N ASP A 19 5.62 4.87 -3.61
CA ASP A 19 5.79 5.85 -4.69
C ASP A 19 4.72 5.69 -5.79
N LYS A 20 4.31 4.45 -6.09
CA LYS A 20 3.21 4.19 -7.03
C LYS A 20 1.87 4.57 -6.43
N GLN A 21 1.62 4.20 -5.17
CA GLN A 21 0.37 4.54 -4.47
C GLN A 21 0.16 6.06 -4.42
N ARG A 22 1.19 6.83 -4.00
CA ARG A 22 1.15 8.29 -4.02
C ARG A 22 0.84 8.83 -5.40
N LYS A 23 1.59 8.38 -6.41
CA LYS A 23 1.39 8.82 -7.79
C LYS A 23 -0.04 8.56 -8.27
N TYR A 24 -0.57 7.36 -8.07
CA TYR A 24 -1.93 7.05 -8.52
C TYR A 24 -2.98 7.82 -7.74
N ALA A 25 -2.85 7.94 -6.42
CA ALA A 25 -3.78 8.71 -5.58
C ALA A 25 -3.81 10.20 -5.97
N GLU A 26 -2.64 10.81 -6.14
CA GLU A 26 -2.51 12.21 -6.57
C GLU A 26 -3.10 12.44 -7.96
N GLN A 27 -2.81 11.56 -8.92
CA GLN A 27 -3.35 11.67 -10.29
C GLN A 27 -4.86 11.49 -10.29
N LEU A 28 -5.38 10.54 -9.51
CA LEU A 28 -6.81 10.22 -9.46
C LEU A 28 -7.65 11.43 -9.07
N ILE A 29 -7.21 12.19 -8.06
CA ILE A 29 -7.95 13.36 -7.55
C ILE A 29 -7.89 14.59 -8.47
N GLN A 30 -7.04 14.58 -9.50
CA GLN A 30 -7.03 15.61 -10.55
C GLN A 30 -8.04 15.35 -11.67
N THR A 31 -8.60 14.13 -11.74
CA THR A 31 -9.59 13.77 -12.76
C THR A 31 -10.97 14.35 -12.46
N SER A 32 -11.84 14.46 -13.47
CA SER A 32 -13.24 14.88 -13.33
C SER A 32 -14.18 14.05 -14.21
N GLY A 33 -15.44 13.89 -13.79
CA GLY A 33 -16.45 13.16 -14.55
C GLY A 33 -16.21 11.65 -14.65
N ASP A 34 -16.77 11.04 -15.67
CA ASP A 34 -16.62 9.61 -15.94
C ASP A 34 -15.75 9.42 -17.18
N THR A 35 -14.43 9.49 -16.97
CA THR A 35 -13.44 9.35 -18.04
C THR A 35 -12.71 8.01 -17.96
N GLU A 36 -12.22 7.54 -19.10
CA GLU A 36 -11.38 6.35 -19.17
C GLU A 36 -10.13 6.48 -18.28
N GLU A 37 -9.51 7.68 -18.26
CA GLU A 37 -8.38 7.98 -17.39
C GLU A 37 -8.71 7.77 -15.90
N ARG A 38 -9.85 8.30 -15.42
CA ARG A 38 -10.27 8.13 -14.03
C ARG A 38 -10.46 6.66 -13.67
N ARG A 39 -11.11 5.88 -14.54
CA ARG A 39 -11.33 4.45 -14.35
C ARG A 39 -10.02 3.69 -14.28
N ASN A 40 -9.12 3.94 -15.22
CA ASN A 40 -7.82 3.30 -15.28
C ASN A 40 -6.94 3.63 -14.05
N LEU A 41 -6.94 4.90 -13.61
CA LEU A 41 -6.22 5.31 -12.41
C LEU A 41 -6.82 4.70 -11.14
N PHE A 42 -8.15 4.65 -11.04
CA PHE A 42 -8.82 4.01 -9.90
C PHE A 42 -8.49 2.52 -9.83
N ASP A 43 -8.57 1.81 -10.95
CA ASP A 43 -8.24 0.39 -11.01
C ASP A 43 -6.76 0.12 -10.69
N ALA A 44 -5.87 1.01 -11.16
CA ALA A 44 -4.43 0.92 -10.87
C ALA A 44 -4.15 1.14 -9.37
N LEU A 45 -4.78 2.16 -8.76
CA LEU A 45 -4.66 2.44 -7.33
C LEU A 45 -5.23 1.27 -6.50
N LYS A 46 -6.43 0.79 -6.82
CA LYS A 46 -7.08 -0.33 -6.11
C LYS A 46 -6.21 -1.58 -6.13
N ASN A 47 -5.67 -1.97 -7.29
CA ASN A 47 -4.81 -3.15 -7.39
C ASN A 47 -3.47 -2.96 -6.66
N GLU A 48 -2.87 -1.76 -6.75
CA GLU A 48 -1.62 -1.45 -6.05
C GLU A 48 -1.79 -1.52 -4.53
N LEU A 49 -2.84 -0.90 -3.98
CA LEU A 49 -3.15 -0.92 -2.55
C LEU A 49 -3.40 -2.34 -2.06
N PHE A 50 -4.21 -3.12 -2.78
CA PHE A 50 -4.50 -4.50 -2.40
C PHE A 50 -3.24 -5.39 -2.42
N ALA A 51 -2.47 -5.36 -3.51
CA ALA A 51 -1.26 -6.17 -3.61
C ALA A 51 -0.22 -5.78 -2.57
N HIS A 52 -0.14 -4.49 -2.26
CA HIS A 52 0.73 -3.95 -1.22
C HIS A 52 0.32 -4.45 0.18
N ALA A 53 -0.91 -4.17 0.59
CA ALA A 53 -1.41 -4.48 1.94
C ALA A 53 -1.29 -5.98 2.25
N VAL A 54 -1.70 -6.85 1.32
CA VAL A 54 -1.59 -8.31 1.55
C VAL A 54 -0.15 -8.78 1.74
N ALA A 55 0.80 -8.22 0.98
CA ALA A 55 2.20 -8.57 1.10
C ALA A 55 2.83 -7.97 2.37
N GLU A 56 2.44 -6.75 2.72
CA GLU A 56 2.91 -6.04 3.91
C GLU A 56 2.41 -6.69 5.20
N ASP A 57 1.12 -6.99 5.30
CA ASP A 57 0.54 -7.68 6.45
C ASP A 57 1.29 -8.98 6.75
N ARG A 58 1.54 -9.75 5.68
CA ARG A 58 2.14 -11.08 5.78
C ARG A 58 3.62 -11.02 6.14
N TYR A 59 4.38 -10.10 5.56
CA TYR A 59 5.84 -10.13 5.58
C TYR A 59 6.51 -8.93 6.24
N PHE A 60 5.75 -7.90 6.58
CA PHE A 60 6.22 -6.80 7.40
C PHE A 60 5.60 -6.84 8.79
N TYR A 61 4.26 -6.87 8.89
CA TYR A 61 3.57 -6.70 10.16
C TYR A 61 3.53 -7.98 11.03
N ILE A 62 3.16 -9.14 10.49
CA ILE A 62 3.15 -10.40 11.25
C ILE A 62 4.48 -10.67 11.98
N PRO A 63 5.67 -10.51 11.34
CA PRO A 63 6.95 -10.66 12.04
C PRO A 63 7.14 -9.73 13.25
N LEU A 64 6.53 -8.55 13.26
CA LEU A 64 6.70 -7.53 14.31
C LEU A 64 5.80 -7.76 15.53
N MET A 65 4.70 -8.51 15.38
CA MET A 65 3.69 -8.72 16.42
C MET A 65 4.22 -9.39 17.70
N MET A 66 5.41 -10.01 17.65
CA MET A 66 6.00 -10.72 18.80
C MET A 66 6.62 -9.77 19.85
N THR A 67 6.55 -8.46 19.65
CA THR A 67 7.05 -7.44 20.59
C THR A 67 5.98 -6.38 20.85
N ASP A 68 5.91 -5.81 22.05
CA ASP A 68 4.92 -4.76 22.35
C ASP A 68 5.02 -3.54 21.40
N PRO A 69 6.23 -3.01 21.09
CA PRO A 69 6.35 -1.92 20.12
C PRO A 69 5.83 -2.31 18.74
N GLY A 70 6.17 -3.53 18.28
CA GLY A 70 5.73 -4.03 16.98
C GLY A 70 4.22 -4.30 16.91
N LEU A 71 3.62 -4.79 18.01
CA LEU A 71 2.18 -5.02 18.09
C LEU A 71 1.37 -3.72 17.99
N ASN A 72 1.84 -2.65 18.64
CA ASN A 72 1.14 -1.37 18.63
C ASN A 72 1.12 -0.75 17.22
N ILE A 73 2.26 -0.68 16.53
CA ILE A 73 2.31 -0.13 15.17
C ILE A 73 1.52 -1.01 14.19
N THR A 74 1.54 -2.32 14.38
CA THR A 74 0.80 -3.26 13.52
C THR A 74 -0.71 -3.04 13.64
N ARG A 75 -1.24 -2.91 14.87
CA ARG A 75 -2.67 -2.67 15.06
C ARG A 75 -3.14 -1.36 14.45
N HIS A 76 -2.31 -0.33 14.55
CA HIS A 76 -2.58 0.97 13.96
C HIS A 76 -2.64 0.87 12.43
N ALA A 77 -1.60 0.31 11.81
CA ALA A 77 -1.54 0.14 10.35
C ALA A 77 -2.70 -0.70 9.78
N LEU A 78 -3.04 -1.82 10.44
CA LEU A 78 -4.19 -2.64 10.02
C LEU A 78 -5.53 -1.90 10.12
N SER A 79 -5.66 -0.98 11.07
CA SER A 79 -6.85 -0.12 11.17
C SER A 79 -6.92 0.87 10.01
N GLU A 80 -5.79 1.43 9.58
CA GLU A 80 -5.74 2.35 8.44
C GLU A 80 -5.96 1.62 7.11
N HIS A 81 -5.42 0.40 6.96
CA HIS A 81 -5.73 -0.46 5.80
C HIS A 81 -7.23 -0.74 5.71
N HIS A 82 -7.88 -1.04 6.84
CA HIS A 82 -9.32 -1.25 6.86
C HIS A 82 -10.11 0.00 6.46
N GLU A 83 -9.70 1.19 6.93
CA GLU A 83 -10.32 2.46 6.52
C GLU A 83 -10.15 2.70 4.99
N MET A 84 -9.00 2.35 4.42
CA MET A 84 -8.78 2.41 2.97
C MET A 84 -9.71 1.46 2.20
N ASP A 85 -9.91 0.23 2.71
CA ASP A 85 -10.82 -0.74 2.11
C ASP A 85 -12.26 -0.24 2.09
N GLU A 86 -12.75 0.35 3.18
CA GLU A 86 -14.10 0.95 3.24
C GLU A 86 -14.27 2.08 2.20
N LEU A 87 -13.24 2.93 2.03
CA LEU A 87 -13.26 4.00 1.03
C LEU A 87 -13.22 3.46 -0.40
N LEU A 88 -12.45 2.39 -0.65
CA LEU A 88 -12.40 1.71 -1.95
C LEU A 88 -13.73 1.03 -2.29
N GLU A 89 -14.40 0.42 -1.32
CA GLU A 89 -15.75 -0.14 -1.46
C GLU A 89 -16.75 0.97 -1.83
N GLN A 90 -16.77 2.06 -1.06
CA GLN A 90 -17.63 3.21 -1.35
C GLN A 90 -17.41 3.78 -2.77
N LEU A 91 -16.15 3.88 -3.22
CA LEU A 91 -15.81 4.33 -4.57
C LEU A 91 -16.26 3.34 -5.65
N THR A 92 -16.20 2.04 -5.37
CA THR A 92 -16.64 0.97 -6.27
C THR A 92 -18.16 1.00 -6.46
N GLU A 93 -18.92 1.26 -5.40
CA GLU A 93 -20.39 1.31 -5.42
C GLU A 93 -20.94 2.64 -5.97
N THR A 94 -20.13 3.70 -5.96
CA THR A 94 -20.54 5.03 -6.43
C THR A 94 -20.25 5.20 -7.91
N LYS A 95 -21.22 5.67 -8.69
CA LYS A 95 -20.99 6.02 -10.11
C LYS A 95 -19.87 7.06 -10.24
N PHE A 96 -18.89 6.83 -11.11
CA PHE A 96 -17.77 7.75 -11.34
C PHE A 96 -18.19 9.19 -11.67
N SER A 97 -19.33 9.39 -12.35
CA SER A 97 -19.87 10.72 -12.66
C SER A 97 -20.50 11.44 -11.45
N HIS A 98 -20.74 10.75 -10.34
CA HIS A 98 -21.43 11.30 -9.19
C HIS A 98 -20.52 12.31 -8.44
N PRO A 99 -21.03 13.49 -8.04
CA PRO A 99 -20.21 14.52 -7.39
C PRO A 99 -19.51 14.05 -6.11
N SER A 100 -20.14 13.17 -5.32
CA SER A 100 -19.53 12.63 -4.09
C SER A 100 -18.34 11.71 -4.34
N TRP A 101 -18.21 11.15 -5.55
CA TRP A 101 -17.14 10.22 -5.89
C TRP A 101 -15.76 10.87 -5.69
N LEU A 102 -15.60 12.09 -6.20
CA LEU A 102 -14.33 12.82 -6.05
C LEU A 102 -14.05 13.18 -4.58
N THR A 103 -15.08 13.43 -3.78
CA THR A 103 -14.93 13.69 -2.34
C THR A 103 -14.38 12.45 -1.63
N THR A 104 -14.91 11.26 -1.92
CA THR A 104 -14.38 10.01 -1.34
C THR A 104 -12.97 9.71 -1.85
N ALA A 105 -12.67 9.95 -3.14
CA ALA A 105 -11.33 9.75 -3.69
C ALA A 105 -10.28 10.65 -3.03
N LYS A 106 -10.65 11.88 -2.66
CA LYS A 106 -9.78 12.78 -1.89
C LYS A 106 -9.50 12.26 -0.49
N LYS A 107 -10.52 11.74 0.20
CA LYS A 107 -10.34 11.10 1.51
C LYS A 107 -9.40 9.89 1.42
N LEU A 108 -9.60 9.03 0.42
CA LEU A 108 -8.70 7.90 0.15
C LEU A 108 -7.26 8.38 -0.07
N SER A 109 -7.07 9.41 -0.89
CA SER A 109 -5.74 10.00 -1.11
C SER A 109 -5.14 10.53 0.19
N GLU A 110 -5.91 11.21 1.05
CA GLU A 110 -5.43 11.73 2.33
C GLU A 110 -4.96 10.62 3.27
N ILE A 111 -5.77 9.58 3.48
CA ILE A 111 -5.41 8.47 4.37
C ILE A 111 -4.22 7.67 3.82
N VAL A 112 -4.13 7.44 2.51
CA VAL A 112 -2.96 6.82 1.87
C VAL A 112 -1.70 7.63 2.18
N HIS A 113 -1.72 8.95 1.96
CA HIS A 113 -0.53 9.77 2.24
C HIS A 113 -0.18 9.81 3.73
N HIS A 114 -1.17 9.80 4.61
CA HIS A 114 -0.96 9.76 6.05
C HIS A 114 -0.25 8.47 6.46
N HIS A 115 -0.85 7.32 6.13
CA HIS A 115 -0.35 5.99 6.42
C HIS A 115 1.10 5.80 5.95
N LEU A 116 1.35 6.06 4.65
CA LEU A 116 2.68 5.91 4.06
C LEU A 116 3.73 6.81 4.73
N LYS A 117 3.33 7.99 5.20
CA LYS A 117 4.22 8.90 5.92
C LYS A 117 4.55 8.35 7.31
N GLU A 118 3.57 7.84 8.03
CA GLU A 118 3.78 7.26 9.36
C GLU A 118 4.70 6.05 9.30
N GLU A 119 4.50 5.19 8.31
CA GLU A 119 5.36 4.03 8.08
C GLU A 119 6.82 4.44 7.87
N GLU A 120 7.06 5.33 6.91
CA GLU A 120 8.41 5.70 6.50
C GLU A 120 9.19 6.45 7.58
N HIS A 121 8.49 7.24 8.41
CA HIS A 121 9.11 8.11 9.41
C HIS A 121 9.13 7.48 10.81
N SER A 122 8.18 6.60 11.12
CA SER A 122 8.03 6.00 12.46
C SER A 122 8.15 4.49 12.42
N PHE A 123 7.29 3.79 11.68
CA PHE A 123 7.19 2.33 11.83
C PHE A 123 8.44 1.63 11.33
N PHE A 124 9.04 2.10 10.23
CA PHE A 124 10.29 1.55 9.71
C PHE A 124 11.46 1.73 10.69
N GLN A 125 11.47 2.83 11.46
CA GLN A 125 12.50 3.05 12.49
C GLN A 125 12.33 2.08 13.67
N GLN A 126 11.08 1.78 14.05
CA GLN A 126 10.79 0.82 15.11
C GLN A 126 11.08 -0.61 14.66
N ALA A 127 10.58 -1.00 13.49
CA ALA A 127 10.87 -2.28 12.86
C ALA A 127 12.37 -2.48 12.63
N GLY A 128 13.10 -1.41 12.29
CA GLY A 128 14.55 -1.43 12.11
C GLY A 128 15.35 -1.83 13.34
N LYS A 129 14.79 -1.65 14.54
CA LYS A 129 15.35 -2.07 15.83
C LYS A 129 14.98 -3.51 16.21
N ILE A 130 13.90 -4.03 15.65
CA ILE A 130 13.38 -5.39 15.90
C ILE A 130 14.03 -6.38 14.93
N LEU A 131 14.05 -6.04 13.65
CA LEU A 131 14.49 -6.94 12.57
C LEU A 131 16.00 -6.87 12.36
N GLY A 132 16.63 -8.04 12.23
CA GLY A 132 18.04 -8.14 11.85
C GLY A 132 18.28 -7.88 10.36
N GLU A 133 19.50 -7.52 9.97
CA GLU A 133 19.83 -7.22 8.55
C GLU A 133 19.59 -8.39 7.59
N LYS A 134 19.80 -9.64 8.05
CA LYS A 134 19.48 -10.82 7.26
C LYS A 134 17.97 -10.98 7.07
N GLU A 135 17.22 -10.80 8.15
CA GLU A 135 15.76 -10.91 8.15
C GLU A 135 15.13 -9.87 7.23
N LYS A 136 15.54 -8.60 7.32
CA LYS A 136 15.03 -7.54 6.42
C LYS A 136 15.20 -7.87 4.94
N LYS A 137 16.29 -8.55 4.55
CA LYS A 137 16.54 -8.99 3.16
C LYS A 137 15.73 -10.21 2.76
N ASP A 138 15.51 -11.12 3.69
CA ASP A 138 14.70 -12.32 3.42
C ASP A 138 13.21 -11.92 3.30
N LEU A 139 12.72 -11.05 4.20
CA LEU A 139 11.39 -10.47 4.14
C LEU A 139 11.17 -9.63 2.87
N ALA A 140 12.18 -8.88 2.40
CA ALA A 140 12.11 -8.13 1.14
C ALA A 140 11.75 -9.04 -0.05
N LYS A 141 12.38 -10.22 -0.14
CA LYS A 141 12.12 -11.18 -1.22
C LYS A 141 10.73 -11.79 -1.12
N GLN A 142 10.28 -12.07 0.11
CA GLN A 142 8.96 -12.65 0.37
C GLN A 142 7.85 -11.64 0.05
N TYR A 143 7.99 -10.40 0.55
CA TYR A 143 7.14 -9.27 0.20
C TYR A 143 7.06 -9.12 -1.33
N ALA A 144 8.20 -8.99 -2.02
CA ALA A 144 8.21 -8.78 -3.46
C ALA A 144 7.54 -9.93 -4.23
N THR A 145 7.71 -11.17 -3.78
CA THR A 145 7.07 -12.34 -4.40
C THR A 145 5.55 -12.29 -4.24
N GLU A 146 5.05 -12.00 -3.03
CA GLU A 146 3.61 -11.96 -2.74
C GLU A 146 2.95 -10.74 -3.37
N TYR A 147 3.60 -9.59 -3.31
CA TYR A 147 3.19 -8.37 -4.01
C TYR A 147 3.03 -8.62 -5.51
N GLN A 148 4.03 -9.25 -6.17
CA GLN A 148 3.93 -9.57 -7.60
C GLN A 148 2.84 -10.60 -7.92
N LYS A 149 2.63 -11.59 -7.04
CA LYS A 149 1.54 -12.56 -7.19
C LYS A 149 0.18 -11.89 -7.22
N TYR A 150 -0.07 -10.90 -6.36
CA TYR A 150 -1.35 -10.20 -6.33
C TYR A 150 -1.47 -9.09 -7.37
N LEU A 151 -0.38 -8.41 -7.72
CA LEU A 151 -0.38 -7.41 -8.79
C LEU A 151 -0.74 -8.02 -10.15
N ASN A 152 -0.37 -9.29 -10.37
CA ASN A 152 -0.65 -10.06 -11.60
C ASN A 152 -1.99 -10.80 -11.59
N LYS A 153 -2.75 -10.75 -10.48
CA LYS A 153 -4.03 -11.46 -10.38
C LYS A 153 -5.09 -10.69 -11.16
N ASP A 154 -5.98 -11.42 -11.83
CA ASP A 154 -7.11 -10.80 -12.54
C ASP A 154 -7.96 -9.97 -11.58
N LYS A 155 -8.22 -8.72 -11.97
CA LYS A 155 -8.82 -7.66 -11.15
C LYS A 155 -10.22 -8.02 -10.63
N ASP A 156 -10.95 -8.85 -11.36
CA ASP A 156 -12.29 -9.34 -10.98
C ASP A 156 -12.25 -10.39 -9.85
N SER A 157 -11.06 -10.90 -9.51
CA SER A 157 -10.85 -11.88 -8.41
C SER A 157 -10.41 -11.22 -7.10
N LEU A 158 -10.51 -9.90 -7.01
CA LEU A 158 -10.12 -9.07 -5.87
C LEU A 158 -11.35 -8.44 -5.17
N VAL A 159 -12.52 -9.02 -5.40
CA VAL A 159 -13.77 -8.76 -4.66
C VAL A 159 -13.87 -9.74 -3.50
#